data_AF-A0A7V9ZM73-F1
#
_entry.id   AF-A0A7V9ZM73-F1
#
_cell.length_a   1.000
_cell.length_b   1.000
_cell.length_c   1.000
_cell.angle_alpha   90.00
_cell.angle_beta   90.00
_cell.angle_gamma   90.00
#
_symmetry.space_group_name_H-M   'P 1'
#
loop_
_entity.id
_entity.type
_entity.pdbx_description
1 polymer ?
#
loop_
_entity_poly.entity_id
_entity_poly.type
_entity_poly.pdbx_seq_one_letter_code
_entity_poly.pdbx_strand_id
1 'polypeptide(L)' 'MNIPEIDQQITLTIEDLGSHGEGVGRCEGFTIFVEGALPGET' A
#
# COMPACT_ATOMS: atom_id res chain seq x y z
N MET A 1 20.16 13.44 -4.38
CA MET A 1 19.04 12.59 -4.82
C MET A 1 18.68 11.74 -3.62
N ASN A 2 17.50 11.93 -3.03
CA ASN A 2 17.02 11.03 -1.98
C ASN A 2 16.70 9.70 -2.65
N ILE A 3 17.55 8.71 -2.40
CA ILE A 3 17.26 7.32 -2.74
C ILE A 3 16.30 6.86 -1.63
N PRO A 4 15.12 6.31 -1.93
CA PRO A 4 14.26 5.73 -0.89
C PRO A 4 15.04 4.68 -0.11
N GLU A 5 15.08 4.80 1.22
CA GLU A 5 15.68 3.78 2.09
C GLU A 5 14.92 2.47 1.90
N ILE A 6 15.65 1.43 1.46
CA ILE A 6 15.14 0.06 1.44
C ILE A 6 14.80 -0.30 2.90
N ASP A 7 13.65 -0.95 3.12
CA ASP A 7 13.11 -1.35 4.44
C ASP A 7 12.40 -0.28 5.29
N GLN A 8 11.88 0.80 4.69
CA GLN A 8 11.01 1.74 5.41
C GLN A 8 9.66 1.07 5.77
N GLN A 9 9.30 1.08 7.06
CA GLN A 9 7.95 0.72 7.51
C GLN A 9 7.01 1.90 7.31
N ILE A 10 5.84 1.63 6.70
CA ILE A 10 4.76 2.61 6.56
C ILE A 10 3.48 2.02 7.15
N THR A 11 2.67 2.86 7.77
CA THR A 11 1.29 2.52 8.16
C THR A 11 0.37 2.98 7.04
N LEU A 12 -0.43 2.06 6.49
CA LEU A 12 -1.27 2.31 5.34
C LEU A 12 -2.63 1.68 5.55
N THR A 13 -3.71 2.45 5.39
CA THR A 13 -5.06 1.90 5.34
C THR A 13 -5.35 1.37 3.94
N ILE A 14 -5.90 0.16 3.86
CA ILE A 14 -6.38 -0.41 2.59
C ILE A 14 -7.72 0.24 2.24
N GLU A 15 -7.76 0.96 1.12
CA GLU A 15 -8.92 1.72 0.66
C GLU A 15 -9.84 0.89 -0.24
N ASP A 16 -9.28 0.00 -1.05
CA ASP A 16 -10.01 -0.78 -2.06
C ASP A 16 -9.28 -2.08 -2.43
N LEU A 17 -9.86 -2.85 -3.36
CA LEU A 17 -9.23 -4.01 -3.99
C LEU A 17 -8.84 -3.71 -5.45
N GLY A 18 -7.68 -4.20 -5.84
CA GLY A 18 -7.21 -4.22 -7.22
C GLY A 18 -7.86 -5.36 -8.03
N SER A 19 -7.55 -5.41 -9.31
CA SER A 19 -8.22 -6.33 -10.25
C SER A 19 -7.93 -7.82 -9.97
N HIS A 20 -6.89 -8.14 -9.20
CA HIS A 20 -6.53 -9.50 -8.82
C HIS A 20 -6.88 -9.82 -7.36
N GLY A 21 -7.55 -8.90 -6.66
CA GLY A 21 -7.93 -9.06 -5.25
C GLY A 21 -6.84 -8.65 -4.26
N GLU A 22 -5.79 -7.97 -4.71
CA GLU A 22 -4.82 -7.31 -3.84
C GLU A 22 -5.43 -6.07 -3.18
N GLY A 23 -5.07 -5.78 -1.92
CA GLY A 23 -5.43 -4.55 -1.25
C GLY A 23 -4.72 -3.35 -1.87
N VAL A 24 -5.43 -2.24 -2.03
CA VAL A 24 -4.91 -1.01 -2.61
C VAL A 24 -4.99 0.11 -1.59
N GLY A 25 -3.86 0.78 -1.37
CA GLY A 25 -3.79 2.02 -0.58
C GLY A 25 -2.88 3.05 -1.22
N ARG A 26 -2.88 4.28 -0.68
CA ARG A 26 -2.04 5.38 -1.16
C ARG A 26 -1.14 5.92 -0.06
N CYS A 27 0.13 6.10 -0.38
CA CYS A 27 1.10 6.72 0.50
C CYS A 27 2.00 7.65 -0.32
N GLU A 28 2.15 8.91 0.09
CA GLU A 28 3.05 9.89 -0.54
C GLU A 28 2.92 10.02 -2.08
N GLY A 29 1.70 9.89 -2.61
CA GLY A 29 1.43 9.97 -4.05
C GLY A 29 1.71 8.68 -4.84
N PHE A 30 2.12 7.61 -4.15
CA PHE A 30 2.27 6.28 -4.71
C PHE A 30 1.03 5.43 -4.41
N THR A 31 0.67 4.59 -5.36
CA THR A 31 -0.27 3.48 -5.14
C THR A 31 0.52 2.28 -4.64
N ILE A 32 0.13 1.74 -3.49
CA ILE A 32 0.73 0.57 -2.86
C ILE A 32 -0.25 -0.60 -2.99
N PHE A 33 0.25 -1.73 -3.46
CA PHE A 33 -0.51 -2.97 -3.64
C PHE A 33 -0.05 -3.98 -2.57
N VAL A 34 -0.99 -4.53 -1.81
CA VAL A 34 -0.72 -5.43 -0.69
C VAL A 34 -1.51 -6.72 -0.91
N GLU A 35 -0.81 -7.80 -1.23
CA GLU A 35 -1.44 -9.10 -1.48
C GLU A 35 -2.18 -9.60 -0.24
N GLY A 36 -3.44 -9.99 -0.39
CA GLY A 36 -4.26 -10.59 0.68
C GLY A 36 -4.85 -9.62 1.70
N ALA A 37 -4.60 -8.32 1.58
CA ALA A 37 -5.18 -7.31 2.47
C ALA A 37 -6.56 -6.83 2.00
N LEU A 38 -7.47 -6.60 2.94
CA LEU A 38 -8.86 -6.23 2.69
C LEU A 38 -9.12 -4.75 3.04
N PRO A 39 -10.10 -4.11 2.36
CA PRO A 39 -10.49 -2.74 2.69
C PRO A 39 -10.84 -2.56 4.18
N GLY A 40 -10.25 -1.53 4.79
CA GLY A 40 -10.40 -1.21 6.21
C GLY A 40 -9.30 -1.76 7.12
N GLU A 41 -8.41 -2.62 6.63
CA GLU A 41 -7.21 -3.07 7.36
C GLU A 41 -6.10 -2.00 7.37
N THR A 42 -5.12 -2.13 8.26
CA THR A 42 -4.00 -1.18 8.44
C THR A 42 -2.70 -1.90 8.81
#